data_AF-A0A953ZZH8-F1
#
_entry.id   AF-A0A953ZZH8-F1
#
_cell.length_a   1.000
_cell.length_b   1.000
_cell.length_c   1.000
_cell.angle_alpha   90.00
_cell.angle_beta   90.00
_cell.angle_gamma   90.00
#
_symmetry.space_group_name_H-M   'P 1'
#
loop_
_entity.id
_entity.type
_entity.pdbx_description
1 polymer ?
#
loop_
_entity_poly.entity_id
_entity_poly.type
_entity_poly.pdbx_seq_one_letter_code
_entity_poly.pdbx_strand_id
1 'polypeptide(L)'
;MLPTRALVPFVLLATLSAQAPLVSPAFYAVEEGTTTATLPFGNTRSTTGFPQHSQQVIGGLQGPARVFRSLSFRRDGTFAENTLFDARTVDLDLHLGHGTYASASATFSANYATPRQQVFARRGLSLPSLVTQPRVVPAPFLVSIPFDTPFPYSGTQDLVWEVNAYSQLTGAGSLTPVDASFSGMNLVMPSGYTMNGQGCTAQGTTNEVQLRSTGSLQNFPVNAWILALSVSNAPSNAAGLLLLGFGNPNVPVPGLCTNLFVNPKLTLYGTTPASGAWQPLGSIAPAPRIAYAASLVGTTFEAQAAVGDATVPYGLKLVATNGLSVRLNDWTPTFQVAQISESGASTGTGTLSTSSAAVVALGF
;
A
#
# COMPACT_ATOMS: atom_id res chain seq x y z
N MET A 1 -57.74 37.49 -20.59
CA MET A 1 -57.13 36.25 -20.06
C MET A 1 -55.64 36.31 -20.33
N LEU A 2 -54.85 36.71 -19.32
CA LEU A 2 -53.39 36.79 -19.43
C LEU A 2 -52.78 35.42 -19.09
N PRO A 3 -51.83 34.90 -19.87
CA PRO A 3 -51.20 33.62 -19.59
C PRO A 3 -50.20 33.77 -18.43
N THR A 4 -50.48 33.06 -17.33
CA THR A 4 -49.61 32.90 -16.17
C THR A 4 -48.31 32.19 -16.59
N ARG A 5 -47.20 32.92 -16.69
CA ARG A 5 -45.87 32.33 -16.94
C ARG A 5 -45.39 31.65 -15.65
N ALA A 6 -45.40 30.33 -15.65
CA ALA A 6 -44.78 29.52 -14.60
C ALA A 6 -43.26 29.71 -14.63
N LEU A 7 -42.70 30.31 -13.57
CA LEU A 7 -41.27 30.32 -13.29
C LEU A 7 -40.84 28.90 -12.93
N VAL A 8 -40.12 28.22 -13.83
CA VAL A 8 -39.44 26.95 -13.54
C VAL A 8 -38.20 27.29 -12.71
N PRO A 9 -38.10 26.85 -11.44
CA PRO A 9 -36.88 27.02 -10.67
C PRO A 9 -35.78 26.14 -11.28
N PHE A 10 -34.77 26.77 -11.88
CA PHE A 10 -33.52 26.12 -12.23
C PHE A 10 -32.79 25.77 -10.92
N VAL A 11 -32.96 24.53 -10.46
CA VAL A 11 -32.14 23.96 -9.39
C VAL A 11 -30.73 23.76 -9.96
N LEU A 12 -29.82 24.70 -9.69
CA LEU A 12 -28.39 24.46 -9.87
C LEU A 12 -27.97 23.36 -8.89
N LEU A 13 -27.94 22.12 -9.37
CA LEU A 13 -27.19 21.05 -8.73
C LEU A 13 -25.71 21.37 -8.91
N ALA A 14 -25.16 22.19 -8.01
CA ALA A 14 -23.72 22.29 -7.86
C ALA A 14 -23.22 20.93 -7.38
N THR A 15 -22.67 20.15 -8.30
CA THR A 15 -21.91 18.95 -7.95
C THR A 15 -20.68 19.43 -7.18
N LEU A 16 -20.74 19.37 -5.85
CA LEU A 16 -19.57 19.49 -5.00
C LEU A 16 -18.62 18.38 -5.42
N SER A 17 -17.61 18.71 -6.21
CA SER A 17 -16.52 17.79 -6.51
C SER A 17 -15.86 17.46 -5.18
N ALA A 18 -16.04 16.23 -4.71
CA ALA A 18 -15.33 15.74 -3.53
C ALA A 18 -13.83 15.98 -3.76
N GLN A 19 -13.22 16.79 -2.89
CA GLN A 19 -11.80 17.07 -3.01
C GLN A 19 -11.04 15.77 -2.78
N ALA A 20 -10.33 15.31 -3.80
CA ALA A 20 -9.48 14.13 -3.66
C ALA A 20 -8.42 14.42 -2.59
N PRO A 21 -8.13 13.45 -1.69
CA PRO A 21 -7.12 13.65 -0.67
C PRO A 21 -5.74 13.88 -1.29
N LEU A 22 -4.91 14.67 -0.63
CA LEU A 22 -3.53 14.90 -1.04
C LEU A 22 -2.65 13.80 -0.46
N VAL A 23 -2.10 12.94 -1.32
CA VAL A 23 -1.14 11.91 -0.89
C VAL A 23 0.27 12.49 -0.85
N SER A 24 1.04 12.14 0.18
CA SER A 24 2.45 12.47 0.29
C SER A 24 3.31 11.26 0.69
N PRO A 25 4.42 11.00 -0.02
CA PRO A 25 4.83 11.67 -1.26
C PRO A 25 3.84 11.45 -2.41
N ALA A 26 3.66 12.46 -3.27
CA ALA A 26 2.60 12.47 -4.30
C ALA A 26 2.68 11.29 -5.30
N PHE A 27 3.90 10.81 -5.57
CA PHE A 27 4.13 9.63 -6.41
C PHE A 27 3.40 8.38 -5.88
N TYR A 28 3.32 8.22 -4.55
CA TYR A 28 2.66 7.08 -3.91
C TYR A 28 1.13 7.19 -3.88
N ALA A 29 0.55 8.21 -4.52
CA ALA A 29 -0.90 8.26 -4.74
C ALA A 29 -1.39 7.05 -5.56
N VAL A 30 -0.58 6.58 -6.51
CA VAL A 30 -0.90 5.48 -7.42
C VAL A 30 0.08 4.31 -7.31
N GLU A 31 1.13 4.45 -6.51
CA GLU A 31 2.19 3.46 -6.34
C GLU A 31 2.32 3.03 -4.89
N GLU A 32 2.73 1.79 -4.67
CA GLU A 32 3.06 1.24 -3.36
C GLU A 32 4.45 1.73 -2.91
N GLY A 33 4.60 1.94 -1.60
CA GLY A 33 5.90 2.25 -1.01
C GLY A 33 6.89 1.09 -1.13
N THR A 34 8.18 1.41 -0.93
CA THR A 34 9.27 0.43 -1.06
C THR A 34 9.48 -0.42 0.19
N THR A 35 8.78 -0.12 1.27
CA THR A 35 8.98 -0.75 2.58
C THR A 35 7.72 -0.68 3.43
N THR A 36 7.71 -1.43 4.53
CA THR A 36 6.74 -1.26 5.60
C THR A 36 7.32 -0.41 6.72
N ALA A 37 6.50 0.42 7.37
CA ALA A 37 6.76 0.99 8.68
C ALA A 37 5.75 0.44 9.70
N THR A 38 6.17 0.23 10.95
CA THR A 38 5.23 -0.08 12.05
C THR A 38 4.79 1.17 12.81
N LEU A 39 5.58 2.24 12.70
CA LEU A 39 5.30 3.53 13.33
C LEU A 39 4.22 4.29 12.53
N PRO A 40 3.38 5.10 13.19
CA PRO A 40 3.43 5.45 14.62
C PRO A 40 2.62 4.51 15.54
N PHE A 41 2.10 3.39 15.02
CA PHE A 41 1.10 2.58 15.71
C PHE A 41 1.64 1.32 16.39
N GLY A 42 2.93 0.99 16.24
CA GLY A 42 3.54 -0.20 16.82
C GLY A 42 5.06 -0.21 16.75
N ASN A 43 5.73 -1.02 17.58
CA ASN A 43 7.16 -1.27 17.48
C ASN A 43 7.43 -2.51 16.62
N THR A 44 8.67 -2.76 16.23
CA THR A 44 9.02 -3.87 15.34
C THR A 44 9.08 -5.26 16.01
N ARG A 45 9.03 -5.40 17.35
CA ARG A 45 9.37 -6.69 18.02
C ARG A 45 8.74 -7.02 19.40
N SER A 46 7.89 -6.20 20.03
CA SER A 46 7.27 -6.55 21.32
C SER A 46 5.99 -5.78 21.65
N THR A 47 5.11 -6.42 22.42
CA THR A 47 3.92 -5.84 23.08
C THR A 47 4.23 -4.72 24.09
N THR A 48 5.51 -4.41 24.34
CA THR A 48 5.99 -3.37 25.26
C THR A 48 6.41 -2.08 24.55
N GLY A 49 6.07 -1.92 23.27
CA GLY A 49 6.58 -0.84 22.41
C GLY A 49 6.08 0.58 22.67
N PHE A 50 5.26 0.79 23.70
CA PHE A 50 4.74 2.12 24.07
C PHE A 50 5.45 2.69 25.30
N PRO A 51 5.52 4.02 25.45
CA PRO A 51 5.06 5.04 24.51
C PRO A 51 5.94 5.14 23.26
N GLN A 52 5.39 5.70 22.19
CA GLN A 52 6.07 6.00 20.94
C GLN A 52 5.86 7.46 20.57
N HIS A 53 6.92 8.08 20.09
CA HIS A 53 6.91 9.44 19.60
C HIS A 53 7.47 9.44 18.19
N SER A 54 6.66 9.81 17.20
CA SER A 54 7.06 9.80 15.79
C SER A 54 6.69 11.12 15.15
N GLN A 55 7.59 11.65 14.33
CA GLN A 55 7.38 12.87 13.57
C GLN A 55 7.90 12.70 12.16
N GLN A 56 7.24 13.31 11.19
CA GLN A 56 7.70 13.36 9.81
C GLN A 56 7.64 14.80 9.31
N VAL A 57 8.75 15.28 8.76
CA VAL A 57 8.86 16.55 8.04
C VAL A 57 8.83 16.22 6.55
N ILE A 58 7.75 16.63 5.89
CA ILE A 58 7.46 16.28 4.50
C ILE A 58 7.74 17.49 3.60
N GLY A 59 8.78 17.35 2.78
CA GLY A 59 9.05 18.27 1.68
C GLY A 59 8.16 18.02 0.46
N GLY A 60 8.01 19.03 -0.39
CA GLY A 60 7.31 18.92 -1.67
C GLY A 60 5.79 19.01 -1.58
N LEU A 61 5.24 19.37 -0.41
CA LEU A 61 3.82 19.72 -0.26
C LEU A 61 3.55 21.23 -0.41
N GLN A 62 4.54 22.04 -0.77
CA GLN A 62 4.32 23.46 -1.08
C GLN A 62 3.31 23.64 -2.22
N GLY A 63 2.59 24.75 -2.22
CA GLY A 63 1.56 25.05 -3.21
C GLY A 63 0.46 25.97 -2.65
N PRO A 64 -0.78 25.85 -3.15
CA PRO A 64 -1.89 26.64 -2.65
C PRO A 64 -2.17 26.38 -1.16
N ALA A 65 -2.57 27.43 -0.45
CA ALA A 65 -3.07 27.32 0.91
C ALA A 65 -4.31 26.42 0.97
N ARG A 66 -4.45 25.67 2.07
CA ARG A 66 -5.48 24.64 2.23
C ARG A 66 -5.75 24.37 3.70
N VAL A 67 -6.90 23.76 3.98
CA VAL A 67 -7.26 23.34 5.34
C VAL A 67 -7.32 21.82 5.35
N PHE A 68 -6.49 21.20 6.18
CA PHE A 68 -6.52 19.75 6.38
C PHE A 68 -7.47 19.39 7.51
N ARG A 69 -8.18 18.27 7.35
CA ARG A 69 -9.17 17.75 8.31
C ARG A 69 -8.94 16.32 8.73
N SER A 70 -8.03 15.61 8.07
CA SER A 70 -7.66 14.26 8.48
C SER A 70 -6.25 13.92 8.00
N LEU A 71 -5.65 12.96 8.68
CA LEU A 71 -4.45 12.26 8.27
C LEU A 71 -4.79 10.78 8.16
N SER A 72 -4.54 10.17 7.01
CA SER A 72 -4.83 8.77 6.78
C SER A 72 -3.58 8.00 6.36
N PHE A 73 -3.51 6.75 6.79
CA PHE A 73 -2.48 5.78 6.46
C PHE A 73 -3.13 4.59 5.74
N ARG A 74 -2.37 3.97 4.86
CA ARG A 74 -2.76 2.70 4.25
C ARG A 74 -1.84 1.58 4.72
N ARG A 75 -2.34 0.36 4.58
CA ARG A 75 -1.56 -0.85 4.83
C ARG A 75 -0.51 -1.02 3.73
N ASP A 76 0.66 -1.55 4.05
CA ASP A 76 1.53 -2.14 3.04
C ASP A 76 0.79 -3.31 2.36
N GLY A 77 0.52 -3.16 1.07
CA GLY A 77 -0.21 -4.10 0.23
C GLY A 77 0.58 -5.34 -0.15
N THR A 78 1.91 -5.30 -0.04
CA THR A 78 2.80 -6.43 -0.35
C THR A 78 3.07 -7.32 0.84
N PHE A 79 2.90 -6.79 2.05
CA PHE A 79 3.14 -7.54 3.27
C PHE A 79 2.10 -8.65 3.46
N ALA A 80 2.57 -9.86 3.75
CA ALA A 80 1.74 -11.05 3.90
C ALA A 80 0.71 -10.94 5.04
N GLU A 81 -0.29 -11.81 5.00
CA GLU A 81 -1.29 -11.90 6.07
C GLU A 81 -0.64 -12.23 7.41
N ASN A 82 -1.04 -11.51 8.47
CA ASN A 82 -0.49 -11.71 9.80
C ASN A 82 -1.52 -11.31 10.86
N THR A 83 -1.79 -12.20 11.81
CA THR A 83 -2.75 -11.96 12.90
C THR A 83 -2.31 -10.87 13.87
N LEU A 84 -1.03 -10.49 13.88
CA LEU A 84 -0.53 -9.33 14.64
C LEU A 84 -1.10 -8.00 14.13
N PHE A 85 -1.69 -7.97 12.93
CA PHE A 85 -2.32 -6.79 12.34
C PHE A 85 -3.81 -6.67 12.61
N ASP A 86 -4.33 -7.43 13.58
CA ASP A 86 -5.74 -7.39 13.92
C ASP A 86 -6.17 -6.04 14.53
N ALA A 87 -7.48 -5.82 14.60
CA ALA A 87 -8.06 -4.58 15.11
C ALA A 87 -7.63 -4.32 16.56
N ARG A 88 -7.39 -3.05 16.89
CA ARG A 88 -7.04 -2.60 18.25
C ARG A 88 -7.34 -1.13 18.47
N THR A 89 -7.35 -0.71 19.73
CA THR A 89 -7.45 0.71 20.09
C THR A 89 -6.11 1.20 20.63
N VAL A 90 -5.60 2.31 20.08
CA VAL A 90 -4.34 2.95 20.50
C VAL A 90 -4.65 4.33 21.10
N ASP A 91 -4.19 4.61 22.32
CA ASP A 91 -4.26 5.94 22.92
C ASP A 91 -3.18 6.82 22.29
N LEU A 92 -3.58 7.89 21.60
CA LEU A 92 -2.64 8.79 20.93
C LEU A 92 -3.14 10.23 20.87
N ASP A 93 -2.21 11.15 20.60
CA ASP A 93 -2.50 12.48 20.07
C ASP A 93 -1.81 12.73 18.73
N LEU A 94 -2.27 13.76 18.01
CA LEU A 94 -1.68 14.20 16.74
C LEU A 94 -1.50 15.72 16.75
N HIS A 95 -0.30 16.13 16.39
CA HIS A 95 0.07 17.53 16.20
C HIS A 95 0.51 17.76 14.76
N LEU A 96 0.13 18.92 14.21
CA LEU A 96 0.62 19.41 12.92
C LEU A 96 1.29 20.77 13.10
N GLY A 97 2.19 21.09 12.19
CA GLY A 97 2.80 22.41 12.12
C GLY A 97 3.51 22.65 10.81
N HIS A 98 4.10 23.83 10.72
CA HIS A 98 4.96 24.21 9.60
C HIS A 98 6.42 23.96 9.98
N GLY A 99 7.26 23.57 9.04
CA GLY A 99 8.67 23.31 9.25
C GLY A 99 9.50 23.46 7.98
N THR A 100 10.73 22.95 8.01
CA THR A 100 11.60 22.89 6.83
C THR A 100 12.39 21.58 6.85
N TYR A 101 12.26 20.78 5.79
CA TYR A 101 12.97 19.52 5.63
C TYR A 101 14.49 19.71 5.69
N ALA A 102 15.00 20.76 5.05
CA ALA A 102 16.43 21.06 5.00
C ALA A 102 17.06 21.31 6.39
N SER A 103 16.25 21.67 7.40
CA SER A 103 16.70 21.87 8.78
C SER A 103 16.15 20.82 9.74
N ALA A 104 15.62 19.71 9.24
CA ALA A 104 15.10 18.64 10.08
C ALA A 104 16.22 18.05 10.96
N SER A 105 15.90 17.82 12.23
CA SER A 105 16.83 17.39 13.27
C SER A 105 16.22 16.31 14.15
N ALA A 106 17.05 15.65 14.95
CA ALA A 106 16.62 14.67 15.95
C ALA A 106 15.75 15.28 17.08
N THR A 107 15.70 16.59 17.23
CA THR A 107 14.94 17.27 18.29
C THR A 107 13.54 17.63 17.80
N PHE A 108 12.51 16.94 18.30
CA PHE A 108 11.14 17.06 17.80
C PHE A 108 10.61 18.51 17.76
N SER A 109 10.89 19.30 18.80
CA SER A 109 10.44 20.70 18.91
C SER A 109 11.16 21.64 17.95
N ALA A 110 12.41 21.35 17.60
CA ALA A 110 13.23 22.20 16.72
C ALA A 110 12.79 22.14 15.25
N ASN A 111 11.96 21.16 14.89
CA ASN A 111 11.48 20.97 13.51
C ASN A 111 10.26 21.82 13.16
N TYR A 112 9.68 22.50 14.15
CA TYR A 112 8.56 23.41 13.96
C TYR A 112 9.05 24.86 13.78
N ALA A 113 8.66 25.49 12.66
CA ALA A 113 8.90 26.91 12.40
C ALA A 113 7.89 27.83 13.09
N THR A 114 6.71 27.30 13.44
CA THR A 114 5.65 27.97 14.19
C THR A 114 5.21 27.07 15.34
N PRO A 115 4.58 27.59 16.41
CA PRO A 115 3.99 26.72 17.43
C PRO A 115 3.12 25.62 16.78
N ARG A 116 3.35 24.36 17.18
CA ARG A 116 2.57 23.23 16.69
C ARG A 116 1.12 23.33 17.17
N GLN A 117 0.19 22.86 16.36
CA GLN A 117 -1.23 22.79 16.67
C GLN A 117 -1.61 21.33 16.98
N GLN A 118 -2.23 21.10 18.13
CA GLN A 118 -2.88 19.82 18.40
C GLN A 118 -4.15 19.73 17.54
N VAL A 119 -4.17 18.79 16.59
CA VAL A 119 -5.30 18.60 15.68
C VAL A 119 -6.17 17.41 16.09
N PHE A 120 -5.63 16.48 16.88
CA PHE A 120 -6.38 15.38 17.52
C PHE A 120 -6.01 15.37 19.00
N ALA A 121 -7.00 15.62 19.86
CA ALA A 121 -6.82 15.55 21.30
C ALA A 121 -6.53 14.11 21.73
N ARG A 122 -5.76 13.94 22.81
CA ARG A 122 -5.38 12.61 23.30
C ARG A 122 -6.61 11.76 23.61
N ARG A 123 -6.78 10.65 22.89
CA ARG A 123 -7.81 9.63 23.13
C ARG A 123 -7.50 8.33 22.40
N GLY A 124 -8.29 7.29 22.70
CA GLY A 124 -8.26 6.03 21.96
C GLY A 124 -8.72 6.20 20.51
N LEU A 125 -7.85 5.85 19.56
CA LEU A 125 -8.14 5.67 18.14
C LEU A 125 -8.38 4.19 17.85
N SER A 126 -9.55 3.86 17.30
CA SER A 126 -9.84 2.50 16.83
C SER A 126 -9.15 2.26 15.48
N LEU A 127 -8.22 1.32 15.45
CA LEU A 127 -7.55 0.86 14.23
C LEU A 127 -8.32 -0.35 13.66
N PRO A 128 -8.66 -0.35 12.35
CA PRO A 128 -9.30 -1.49 11.72
C PRO A 128 -8.36 -2.69 11.68
N SER A 129 -8.94 -3.88 11.50
CA SER A 129 -8.16 -5.08 11.21
C SER A 129 -7.50 -4.94 9.85
N LEU A 130 -6.19 -5.13 9.82
CA LEU A 130 -5.36 -5.18 8.63
C LEU A 130 -4.70 -6.56 8.54
N VAL A 131 -5.41 -7.64 8.89
CA VAL A 131 -4.88 -9.02 8.79
C VAL A 131 -4.78 -9.45 7.33
N THR A 132 -5.87 -9.30 6.56
CA THR A 132 -5.97 -9.77 5.18
C THR A 132 -5.16 -8.91 4.21
N GLN A 133 -4.37 -9.56 3.37
CA GLN A 133 -3.53 -8.88 2.39
C GLN A 133 -4.43 -8.32 1.26
N PRO A 134 -4.27 -7.04 0.88
CA PRO A 134 -5.03 -6.45 -0.20
C PRO A 134 -4.93 -7.23 -1.52
N ARG A 135 -6.04 -7.26 -2.26
CA ARG A 135 -6.11 -7.78 -3.63
C ARG A 135 -5.64 -6.77 -4.69
N VAL A 136 -5.51 -5.51 -4.29
CA VAL A 136 -5.04 -4.40 -5.13
C VAL A 136 -3.91 -3.70 -4.40
N VAL A 137 -2.86 -3.38 -5.15
CA VAL A 137 -1.66 -2.67 -4.70
C VAL A 137 -1.48 -1.42 -5.59
N PRO A 138 -1.46 -0.21 -5.01
CA PRO A 138 -1.43 0.06 -3.58
C PRO A 138 -2.75 -0.19 -2.85
N ALA A 139 -2.66 -0.42 -1.54
CA ALA A 139 -3.83 -0.62 -0.69
C ALA A 139 -4.65 0.69 -0.54
N PRO A 140 -5.97 0.61 -0.25
CA PRO A 140 -6.73 1.80 0.12
C PRO A 140 -6.26 2.38 1.47
N PHE A 141 -6.44 3.69 1.66
CA PHE A 141 -6.26 4.35 2.96
C PHE A 141 -7.41 3.96 3.90
N LEU A 142 -7.08 3.23 4.96
CA LEU A 142 -8.08 2.66 5.89
C LEU A 142 -7.92 3.14 7.33
N VAL A 143 -6.72 3.51 7.75
CA VAL A 143 -6.47 4.09 9.07
C VAL A 143 -6.62 5.60 8.94
N SER A 144 -7.65 6.19 9.53
CA SER A 144 -7.91 7.63 9.42
C SER A 144 -7.99 8.28 10.79
N ILE A 145 -7.23 9.36 10.98
CA ILE A 145 -7.26 10.21 12.17
C ILE A 145 -8.02 11.50 11.79
N PRO A 146 -9.30 11.64 12.18
CA PRO A 146 -10.04 12.87 11.93
C PRO A 146 -9.51 13.98 12.84
N PHE A 147 -9.43 15.21 12.36
CA PHE A 147 -8.97 16.32 13.18
C PHE A 147 -10.15 16.91 13.97
N ASP A 148 -9.97 17.04 15.29
CA ASP A 148 -10.87 17.82 16.16
C ASP A 148 -10.80 19.31 15.81
N THR A 149 -9.61 19.79 15.44
CA THR A 149 -9.39 21.17 14.96
C THR A 149 -8.76 21.14 13.57
N PRO A 150 -9.43 21.67 12.52
CA PRO A 150 -8.84 21.76 11.19
C PRO A 150 -7.50 22.51 11.20
N PHE A 151 -6.57 22.08 10.36
CA PHE A 151 -5.23 22.68 10.29
C PHE A 151 -5.10 23.57 9.05
N PRO A 152 -4.97 24.90 9.22
CA PRO A 152 -4.73 25.81 8.10
C PRO A 152 -3.26 25.70 7.66
N TYR A 153 -3.03 25.04 6.54
CA TYR A 153 -1.72 24.90 5.93
C TYR A 153 -1.48 26.02 4.91
N SER A 154 -0.40 26.78 5.11
CA SER A 154 -0.09 27.95 4.27
C SER A 154 0.35 27.60 2.86
N GLY A 155 0.87 26.39 2.63
CA GLY A 155 1.46 25.98 1.35
C GLY A 155 2.84 26.59 1.07
N THR A 156 3.41 27.36 1.99
CA THR A 156 4.72 28.03 1.80
C THR A 156 5.90 27.30 2.45
N GLN A 157 5.63 26.53 3.51
CA GLN A 157 6.61 25.77 4.29
C GLN A 157 6.31 24.27 4.21
N ASP A 158 7.26 23.44 4.63
CA ASP A 158 7.06 21.99 4.68
C ASP A 158 6.06 21.63 5.79
N LEU A 159 5.34 20.52 5.60
CA LEU A 159 4.39 20.03 6.59
C LEU A 159 5.13 19.17 7.62
N VAL A 160 4.89 19.43 8.89
CA VAL A 160 5.31 18.56 9.99
C VAL A 160 4.07 17.92 10.58
N TRP A 161 4.06 16.59 10.68
CA TRP A 161 3.09 15.88 11.51
C TRP A 161 3.82 15.08 12.58
N GLU A 162 3.22 14.98 13.75
CA GLU A 162 3.79 14.30 14.91
C GLU A 162 2.69 13.55 15.66
N VAL A 163 2.92 12.25 15.86
CA VAL A 163 2.05 11.37 16.63
C VAL A 163 2.76 10.96 17.92
N ASN A 164 2.09 11.16 19.05
CA ASN A 164 2.47 10.56 20.32
C ASN A 164 1.49 9.44 20.62
N ALA A 165 1.94 8.18 20.56
CA ALA A 165 1.15 7.03 20.93
C ALA A 165 1.56 6.55 22.33
N TYR A 166 0.62 6.54 23.27
CA TYR A 166 0.90 6.35 24.69
C TYR A 166 0.76 4.92 25.16
N SER A 167 -0.23 4.19 24.63
CA SER A 167 -0.52 2.81 25.01
C SER A 167 -1.46 2.14 24.01
N GLN A 168 -1.53 0.81 24.08
CA GLN A 168 -2.63 0.04 23.51
C GLN A 168 -3.68 -0.19 24.59
N LEU A 169 -4.92 0.20 24.32
CA LEU A 169 -6.02 0.10 25.27
C LEU A 169 -6.72 -1.26 25.21
N THR A 170 -7.02 -1.74 24.00
CA THR A 170 -7.77 -2.99 23.75
C THR A 170 -7.42 -3.60 22.39
N GLY A 171 -7.79 -4.86 22.16
CA GLY A 171 -7.65 -5.57 20.87
C GLY A 171 -6.50 -6.57 20.82
N ALA A 172 -6.58 -7.49 19.85
CA ALA A 172 -5.62 -8.59 19.68
C ALA A 172 -4.41 -8.22 18.80
N GLY A 173 -4.54 -7.18 17.96
CA GLY A 173 -3.43 -6.68 17.17
C GLY A 173 -2.30 -6.13 18.04
N SER A 174 -1.08 -6.13 17.51
CA SER A 174 0.09 -5.52 18.14
C SER A 174 0.96 -4.73 17.16
N LEU A 175 0.72 -4.86 15.86
CA LEU A 175 1.45 -4.19 14.78
C LEU A 175 0.49 -3.56 13.77
N THR A 176 0.91 -2.49 13.09
CA THR A 176 0.18 -1.92 11.95
C THR A 176 1.18 -1.79 10.82
N PRO A 177 1.07 -2.57 9.72
CA PRO A 177 2.03 -2.51 8.64
C PRO A 177 1.66 -1.32 7.76
N VAL A 178 2.13 -0.14 8.12
CA VAL A 178 1.89 1.09 7.37
C VAL A 178 2.75 1.06 6.11
N ASP A 179 2.15 1.40 4.97
CA ASP A 179 2.91 1.58 3.74
C ASP A 179 3.91 2.73 3.89
N ALA A 180 5.16 2.47 3.54
CA ALA A 180 6.25 3.39 3.72
C ALA A 180 7.22 3.32 2.53
N SER A 181 7.99 4.38 2.36
CA SER A 181 8.94 4.45 1.28
C SER A 181 10.30 4.94 1.77
N PHE A 182 11.34 4.49 1.06
CA PHE A 182 12.65 5.05 1.17
C PHE A 182 12.93 6.13 0.10
N SER A 183 13.72 7.15 0.42
CA SER A 183 14.21 8.16 -0.51
C SER A 183 15.68 7.90 -0.85
N GLY A 184 16.07 8.17 -2.10
CA GLY A 184 17.47 8.30 -2.51
C GLY A 184 18.31 7.01 -2.60
N MET A 185 17.73 5.82 -2.43
CA MET A 185 18.46 4.55 -2.54
C MET A 185 18.12 3.79 -3.83
N ASN A 186 18.96 2.80 -4.19
CA ASN A 186 18.68 1.77 -5.20
C ASN A 186 17.48 0.89 -4.77
N LEU A 187 16.28 1.45 -4.82
CA LEU A 187 15.15 0.86 -4.12
C LEU A 187 14.38 -0.10 -4.99
N VAL A 188 14.22 -1.29 -4.44
CA VAL A 188 13.21 -2.26 -4.83
C VAL A 188 11.85 -1.59 -4.67
N MET A 189 11.29 -1.06 -5.76
CA MET A 189 9.90 -0.60 -5.80
C MET A 189 9.00 -1.77 -6.15
N PRO A 190 8.03 -2.13 -5.28
CA PRO A 190 7.00 -3.08 -5.62
C PRO A 190 6.26 -2.67 -6.89
N SER A 191 6.03 -3.62 -7.79
CA SER A 191 5.08 -3.38 -8.89
C SER A 191 3.67 -3.37 -8.31
N GLY A 192 2.89 -2.34 -8.65
CA GLY A 192 1.45 -2.35 -8.42
C GLY A 192 0.80 -3.53 -9.14
N TYR A 193 -0.18 -4.14 -8.49
CA TYR A 193 -0.95 -5.22 -9.11
C TYR A 193 -2.43 -5.18 -8.71
N THR A 194 -3.26 -5.77 -9.56
CA THR A 194 -4.69 -5.99 -9.33
C THR A 194 -5.02 -7.46 -9.55
N MET A 195 -5.56 -8.12 -8.53
CA MET A 195 -6.08 -9.48 -8.66
C MET A 195 -7.49 -9.44 -9.29
N ASN A 196 -7.65 -10.15 -10.40
CA ASN A 196 -8.91 -10.28 -11.14
C ASN A 196 -9.63 -11.57 -10.73
N GLY A 197 -10.85 -11.42 -10.23
CA GLY A 197 -11.67 -12.54 -9.79
C GLY A 197 -11.09 -13.31 -8.61
N GLN A 198 -11.58 -14.54 -8.45
CA GLN A 198 -11.15 -15.49 -7.42
C GLN A 198 -10.44 -16.67 -8.08
N GLY A 199 -9.52 -17.27 -7.35
CA GLY A 199 -8.92 -18.53 -7.73
C GLY A 199 -9.81 -19.71 -7.37
N CYS A 200 -9.44 -20.88 -7.87
CA CYS A 200 -10.10 -22.13 -7.51
C CYS A 200 -9.61 -22.63 -6.15
N THR A 201 -10.40 -23.44 -5.46
CA THR A 201 -9.94 -24.13 -4.26
C THR A 201 -9.39 -25.51 -4.63
N ALA A 202 -8.13 -25.79 -4.26
CA ALA A 202 -7.52 -27.11 -4.43
C ALA A 202 -8.06 -28.10 -3.39
N GLN A 203 -8.07 -29.41 -3.71
CA GLN A 203 -8.52 -30.39 -2.73
C GLN A 203 -7.63 -30.38 -1.49
N GLY A 204 -8.24 -30.46 -0.31
CA GLY A 204 -7.53 -30.46 0.97
C GLY A 204 -7.10 -29.06 1.42
N THR A 205 -7.40 -28.01 0.65
CA THR A 205 -7.20 -26.61 1.03
C THR A 205 -8.54 -25.93 1.27
N THR A 206 -8.58 -24.97 2.19
CA THR A 206 -9.75 -24.09 2.39
C THR A 206 -9.61 -22.77 1.64
N ASN A 207 -8.39 -22.42 1.26
CA ASN A 207 -8.06 -21.17 0.60
C ASN A 207 -8.01 -21.38 -0.92
N GLU A 208 -8.38 -20.36 -1.66
CA GLU A 208 -8.18 -20.34 -3.11
C GLU A 208 -6.67 -20.38 -3.47
N VAL A 209 -6.36 -21.00 -4.60
CA VAL A 209 -5.05 -20.90 -5.25
C VAL A 209 -4.90 -19.46 -5.72
N GLN A 210 -3.89 -18.75 -5.22
CA GLN A 210 -3.69 -17.34 -5.55
C GLN A 210 -2.42 -17.14 -6.36
N LEU A 211 -2.46 -16.23 -7.33
CA LEU A 211 -1.30 -15.68 -7.98
C LEU A 211 -1.09 -14.24 -7.50
N ARG A 212 0.11 -13.95 -7.03
CA ARG A 212 0.53 -12.61 -6.60
C ARG A 212 1.83 -12.23 -7.31
N SER A 213 2.04 -10.92 -7.45
CA SER A 213 3.30 -10.37 -7.96
C SER A 213 4.08 -9.74 -6.82
N THR A 214 5.38 -9.97 -6.84
CA THR A 214 6.33 -9.05 -6.24
C THR A 214 7.20 -8.50 -7.37
N GLY A 215 6.99 -7.24 -7.72
CA GLY A 215 7.87 -6.53 -8.62
C GLY A 215 9.01 -5.87 -7.85
N SER A 216 10.14 -5.70 -8.50
CA SER A 216 11.21 -4.86 -7.98
C SER A 216 11.86 -4.15 -9.15
N LEU A 217 11.86 -2.83 -9.12
CA LEU A 217 12.79 -2.06 -9.94
C LEU A 217 14.13 -2.04 -9.23
N GLN A 218 15.18 -2.65 -9.81
CA GLN A 218 16.53 -2.60 -9.26
C GLN A 218 17.35 -1.57 -10.02
N ASN A 219 17.94 -0.62 -9.29
CA ASN A 219 18.81 0.40 -9.85
C ASN A 219 20.27 -0.09 -10.02
N PHE A 220 21.12 0.80 -10.50
CA PHE A 220 22.48 0.56 -10.97
C PHE A 220 23.25 -0.44 -10.09
N PRO A 221 23.95 -1.41 -10.69
CA PRO A 221 24.26 -1.53 -12.13
C PRO A 221 23.18 -2.26 -12.95
N VAL A 222 22.10 -2.74 -12.34
CA VAL A 222 21.22 -3.73 -12.98
C VAL A 222 20.24 -3.07 -13.96
N ASN A 223 19.69 -1.89 -13.63
CA ASN A 223 18.67 -1.18 -14.40
C ASN A 223 17.60 -2.13 -14.97
N ALA A 224 17.05 -2.99 -14.09
CA ALA A 224 16.12 -4.02 -14.49
C ALA A 224 14.84 -3.94 -13.68
N TRP A 225 13.75 -4.25 -14.36
CA TRP A 225 12.53 -4.64 -13.73
C TRP A 225 12.54 -6.15 -13.50
N ILE A 226 12.45 -6.55 -12.25
CA ILE A 226 12.30 -7.92 -11.83
C ILE A 226 10.83 -8.13 -11.53
N LEU A 227 10.16 -8.91 -12.38
CA LEU A 227 8.83 -9.40 -12.10
C LEU A 227 8.97 -10.78 -11.46
N ALA A 228 8.64 -10.89 -10.18
CA ALA A 228 8.46 -12.18 -9.53
C ALA A 228 6.97 -12.48 -9.39
N LEU A 229 6.61 -13.72 -9.68
CA LEU A 229 5.24 -14.22 -9.59
C LEU A 229 5.24 -15.41 -8.66
N SER A 230 4.35 -15.38 -7.67
CA SER A 230 4.20 -16.44 -6.67
C SER A 230 2.78 -16.98 -6.69
N VAL A 231 2.69 -18.30 -6.74
CA VAL A 231 1.47 -19.07 -6.56
C VAL A 231 1.46 -19.62 -5.13
N SER A 232 0.35 -19.47 -4.43
CA SER A 232 0.12 -20.06 -3.10
C SER A 232 -1.10 -20.97 -3.10
N ASN A 233 -1.17 -21.86 -2.10
CA ASN A 233 -2.26 -22.83 -1.90
C ASN A 233 -2.51 -23.79 -3.07
N ALA A 234 -1.53 -23.97 -3.97
CA ALA A 234 -1.68 -24.95 -5.04
C ALA A 234 -1.55 -26.38 -4.50
N PRO A 235 -2.06 -27.40 -5.23
CA PRO A 235 -1.80 -28.80 -4.91
C PRO A 235 -0.29 -29.05 -4.83
N SER A 236 0.14 -29.91 -3.91
CA SER A 236 1.55 -30.26 -3.74
C SER A 236 2.04 -31.19 -4.84
N ASN A 237 3.31 -31.05 -5.26
CA ASN A 237 3.97 -31.91 -6.26
C ASN A 237 3.20 -32.06 -7.58
N ALA A 238 2.49 -31.00 -8.00
CA ALA A 238 1.63 -31.00 -9.16
C ALA A 238 2.22 -30.18 -10.31
N ALA A 239 2.00 -30.64 -11.54
CA ALA A 239 2.40 -29.90 -12.73
C ALA A 239 1.60 -28.60 -12.85
N GLY A 240 2.31 -27.49 -13.09
CA GLY A 240 1.73 -26.16 -13.22
C GLY A 240 2.16 -25.48 -14.51
N LEU A 241 1.31 -24.57 -14.97
CA LEU A 241 1.59 -23.65 -16.05
C LEU A 241 1.32 -22.22 -15.60
N LEU A 242 2.16 -21.28 -16.04
CA LEU A 242 1.98 -19.85 -15.88
C LEU A 242 1.72 -19.26 -17.27
N LEU A 243 0.59 -18.58 -17.42
CA LEU A 243 0.20 -17.83 -18.60
C LEU A 243 0.56 -16.36 -18.42
N LEU A 244 1.19 -15.77 -19.43
CA LEU A 244 1.53 -14.35 -19.49
C LEU A 244 1.04 -13.73 -20.80
N GLY A 245 0.44 -12.54 -20.72
CA GLY A 245 -0.11 -11.82 -21.86
C GLY A 245 -0.26 -10.32 -21.62
N PHE A 246 -0.95 -9.64 -22.53
CA PHE A 246 -1.16 -8.19 -22.51
C PHE A 246 -2.65 -7.79 -22.52
N GLY A 247 -3.54 -8.76 -22.36
CA GLY A 247 -4.98 -8.53 -22.42
C GLY A 247 -5.72 -9.47 -21.49
N ASN A 248 -6.74 -8.91 -20.83
CA ASN A 248 -7.60 -9.63 -19.92
C ASN A 248 -8.94 -9.92 -20.61
N PRO A 249 -9.11 -11.10 -21.24
CA PRO A 249 -10.34 -11.44 -21.92
C PRO A 249 -11.51 -11.65 -20.94
N ASN A 250 -11.24 -12.06 -19.69
CA ASN A 250 -12.23 -12.40 -18.68
C ASN A 250 -13.35 -13.31 -19.22
N VAL A 251 -12.97 -14.44 -19.82
CA VAL A 251 -13.90 -15.34 -20.50
C VAL A 251 -14.11 -16.61 -19.67
N PRO A 252 -15.36 -17.06 -19.43
CA PRO A 252 -15.63 -18.34 -18.80
C PRO A 252 -15.19 -19.49 -19.71
N VAL A 253 -14.42 -20.44 -19.16
CA VAL A 253 -13.98 -21.64 -19.89
C VAL A 253 -14.71 -22.86 -19.32
N PRO A 254 -15.48 -23.62 -20.11
CA PRO A 254 -16.14 -24.82 -19.64
C PRO A 254 -15.17 -25.80 -18.97
N GLY A 255 -15.49 -26.21 -17.74
CA GLY A 255 -14.65 -27.12 -16.95
C GLY A 255 -13.53 -26.46 -16.17
N LEU A 256 -13.34 -25.13 -16.30
CA LEU A 256 -12.51 -24.33 -15.40
C LEU A 256 -13.37 -23.71 -14.30
N CYS A 257 -12.83 -23.67 -13.09
CA CYS A 257 -13.51 -23.20 -11.87
C CYS A 257 -13.49 -21.66 -11.71
N THR A 258 -12.79 -20.95 -12.58
CA THR A 258 -12.75 -19.50 -12.66
C THR A 258 -12.64 -19.09 -14.13
N ASN A 259 -12.75 -17.79 -14.42
CA ASN A 259 -12.58 -17.30 -15.78
C ASN A 259 -11.10 -17.36 -16.20
N LEU A 260 -10.87 -17.46 -17.50
CA LEU A 260 -9.56 -17.19 -18.07
C LEU A 260 -9.38 -15.68 -18.17
N PHE A 261 -8.42 -15.15 -17.41
CA PHE A 261 -8.13 -13.71 -17.31
C PHE A 261 -6.92 -13.27 -18.13
N VAL A 262 -6.31 -14.17 -18.91
CA VAL A 262 -5.13 -13.87 -19.72
C VAL A 262 -5.35 -14.35 -21.14
N ASN A 263 -5.02 -13.50 -22.12
CA ASN A 263 -4.80 -13.92 -23.51
C ASN A 263 -3.31 -14.29 -23.67
N PRO A 264 -2.93 -15.58 -23.53
CA PRO A 264 -1.54 -15.96 -23.35
C PRO A 264 -0.71 -15.70 -24.62
N LYS A 265 0.46 -15.09 -24.43
CA LYS A 265 1.53 -14.93 -25.42
C LYS A 265 2.77 -15.74 -25.05
N LEU A 266 2.97 -15.98 -23.75
CA LEU A 266 4.04 -16.79 -23.20
C LEU A 266 3.45 -17.76 -22.17
N THR A 267 3.89 -19.01 -22.24
CA THR A 267 3.52 -20.06 -21.29
C THR A 267 4.78 -20.65 -20.70
N LEU A 268 4.87 -20.69 -19.37
CA LEU A 268 5.97 -21.30 -18.64
C LEU A 268 5.45 -22.51 -17.87
N TYR A 269 6.25 -23.58 -17.81
CA TYR A 269 5.89 -24.83 -17.15
C TYR A 269 6.71 -25.02 -15.88
N GLY A 270 6.14 -25.70 -14.89
CA GLY A 270 6.85 -26.06 -13.67
C GLY A 270 6.11 -27.11 -12.86
N THR A 271 6.60 -27.34 -11.64
CA THR A 271 5.98 -28.25 -10.68
C THR A 271 5.95 -27.57 -9.33
N THR A 272 4.82 -27.62 -8.64
CA THR A 272 4.70 -27.11 -7.28
C THR A 272 5.50 -28.00 -6.33
N PRO A 273 6.17 -27.44 -5.31
CA PRO A 273 6.83 -28.24 -4.28
C PRO A 273 5.80 -28.85 -3.31
N ALA A 274 6.28 -29.61 -2.33
CA ALA A 274 5.44 -30.20 -1.28
C ALA A 274 4.60 -29.17 -0.49
N SER A 275 5.06 -27.92 -0.41
CA SER A 275 4.34 -26.83 0.26
C SER A 275 3.18 -26.25 -0.55
N GLY A 276 3.05 -26.58 -1.85
CA GLY A 276 2.07 -25.96 -2.72
C GLY A 276 2.36 -24.49 -3.08
N ALA A 277 3.50 -23.94 -2.64
CA ALA A 277 3.94 -22.59 -2.97
C ALA A 277 4.93 -22.65 -4.14
N TRP A 278 4.51 -22.17 -5.32
CA TRP A 278 5.31 -22.22 -6.53
C TRP A 278 5.72 -20.81 -6.96
N GLN A 279 7.00 -20.61 -7.24
CA GLN A 279 7.53 -19.35 -7.78
C GLN A 279 7.95 -19.59 -9.24
N PRO A 280 7.02 -19.61 -10.20
CA PRO A 280 7.36 -19.78 -11.62
C PRO A 280 8.39 -18.77 -12.11
N LEU A 281 8.32 -17.55 -11.56
CA LEU A 281 9.32 -16.51 -11.71
C LEU A 281 9.80 -16.12 -10.30
N GLY A 282 10.82 -16.83 -9.81
CA GLY A 282 11.43 -16.53 -8.50
C GLY A 282 12.28 -15.26 -8.54
N SER A 283 12.50 -14.64 -7.38
CA SER A 283 13.41 -13.49 -7.23
C SER A 283 14.89 -13.88 -7.12
N ILE A 284 15.17 -15.16 -6.90
CA ILE A 284 16.52 -15.72 -6.81
C ILE A 284 17.10 -15.94 -8.21
N ALA A 285 18.34 -15.48 -8.39
CA ALA A 285 19.04 -15.51 -9.67
C ALA A 285 19.25 -16.95 -10.19
N PRO A 286 19.18 -17.17 -11.52
CA PRO A 286 18.83 -16.20 -12.56
C PRO A 286 17.31 -16.12 -12.80
N ALA A 287 16.62 -15.23 -12.08
CA ALA A 287 15.28 -14.78 -12.43
C ALA A 287 15.31 -14.15 -13.84
N PRO A 288 14.27 -14.31 -14.67
CA PRO A 288 14.17 -13.51 -15.88
C PRO A 288 14.08 -12.04 -15.49
N ARG A 289 15.17 -11.31 -15.79
CA ARG A 289 15.24 -9.86 -15.61
C ARG A 289 14.77 -9.23 -16.90
N ILE A 290 13.69 -8.46 -16.83
CA ILE A 290 13.28 -7.63 -17.96
C ILE A 290 14.08 -6.34 -17.80
N ALA A 291 14.95 -6.03 -18.78
CA ALA A 291 15.64 -4.75 -18.78
C ALA A 291 14.59 -3.63 -18.68
N TYR A 292 14.77 -2.73 -17.72
CA TYR A 292 13.83 -1.62 -17.58
C TYR A 292 13.92 -0.76 -18.85
N ALA A 293 12.78 -0.48 -19.44
CA ALA A 293 12.66 0.42 -20.58
C ALA A 293 11.60 1.45 -20.25
N ALA A 294 11.99 2.74 -20.24
CA ALA A 294 11.07 3.84 -19.99
C ALA A 294 9.86 3.83 -20.94
N SER A 295 10.04 3.35 -22.18
CA SER A 295 8.97 3.18 -23.16
C SER A 295 7.90 2.14 -22.77
N LEU A 296 8.17 1.28 -21.80
CA LEU A 296 7.23 0.28 -21.28
C LEU A 296 6.50 0.79 -20.03
N VAL A 297 6.89 1.92 -19.44
CA VAL A 297 6.20 2.50 -18.27
C VAL A 297 4.73 2.72 -18.59
N GLY A 298 3.86 2.30 -17.67
CA GLY A 298 2.41 2.32 -17.86
C GLY A 298 1.84 1.11 -18.58
N THR A 299 2.68 0.24 -19.16
CA THR A 299 2.22 -1.02 -19.75
C THR A 299 1.73 -1.96 -18.65
N THR A 300 0.58 -2.60 -18.89
CA THR A 300 0.02 -3.63 -18.03
C THR A 300 0.24 -5.01 -18.65
N PHE A 301 0.73 -5.93 -17.83
CA PHE A 301 0.86 -7.34 -18.16
C PHE A 301 -0.20 -8.14 -17.40
N GLU A 302 -0.74 -9.16 -18.04
CA GLU A 302 -1.74 -10.05 -17.45
C GLU A 302 -1.11 -11.42 -17.19
N ALA A 303 -1.34 -11.96 -16.00
CA ALA A 303 -0.81 -13.25 -15.58
C ALA A 303 -1.89 -14.11 -14.91
N GLN A 304 -1.83 -15.43 -15.11
CA GLN A 304 -2.68 -16.41 -14.44
C GLN A 304 -1.96 -17.75 -14.46
N ALA A 305 -2.01 -18.50 -13.37
CA ALA A 305 -1.46 -19.85 -13.32
C ALA A 305 -2.59 -20.88 -13.28
N ALA A 306 -2.31 -22.08 -13.76
CA ALA A 306 -3.16 -23.26 -13.59
C ALA A 306 -2.30 -24.44 -13.15
N VAL A 307 -2.78 -25.19 -12.17
CA VAL A 307 -2.06 -26.35 -11.61
C VAL A 307 -2.95 -27.58 -11.69
N GLY A 308 -2.37 -28.71 -12.05
CA GLY A 308 -3.05 -29.99 -12.11
C GLY A 308 -3.58 -30.42 -10.75
N ASP A 309 -4.86 -30.77 -10.70
CA ASP A 309 -5.46 -31.40 -9.55
C ASP A 309 -6.43 -32.48 -10.06
N ALA A 310 -6.05 -33.76 -9.99
CA ALA A 310 -6.90 -34.84 -10.47
C ALA A 310 -8.16 -35.02 -9.62
N THR A 311 -8.17 -34.46 -8.41
CA THR A 311 -9.15 -34.77 -7.37
C THR A 311 -10.29 -33.78 -7.31
N VAL A 312 -10.14 -32.60 -7.91
CA VAL A 312 -11.21 -31.59 -8.00
C VAL A 312 -12.32 -32.06 -8.94
N PRO A 313 -13.58 -31.63 -8.69
CA PRO A 313 -14.73 -32.02 -9.51
C PRO A 313 -14.78 -31.29 -10.87
N TYR A 314 -13.85 -30.39 -11.15
CA TYR A 314 -13.84 -29.58 -12.37
C TYR A 314 -13.51 -30.41 -13.61
N GLY A 315 -14.12 -30.06 -14.75
CA GLY A 315 -14.00 -30.82 -15.99
C GLY A 315 -12.58 -30.93 -16.53
N LEU A 316 -11.76 -29.88 -16.37
CA LEU A 316 -10.38 -29.86 -16.85
C LEU A 316 -9.36 -30.45 -15.87
N LYS A 317 -9.75 -30.82 -14.64
CA LYS A 317 -8.82 -31.31 -13.60
C LYS A 317 -7.65 -30.35 -13.34
N LEU A 318 -7.96 -29.05 -13.43
CA LEU A 318 -7.05 -27.94 -13.15
C LEU A 318 -7.67 -27.04 -12.09
N VAL A 319 -6.82 -26.50 -11.22
CA VAL A 319 -7.14 -25.36 -10.36
C VAL A 319 -6.38 -24.15 -10.90
N ALA A 320 -7.14 -23.17 -11.38
CA ALA A 320 -6.57 -21.90 -11.83
C ALA A 320 -6.55 -20.88 -10.69
N THR A 321 -5.57 -19.99 -10.75
CA THR A 321 -5.48 -18.84 -9.85
C THR A 321 -6.49 -17.76 -10.25
N ASN A 322 -6.60 -16.72 -9.43
CA ASN A 322 -7.06 -15.42 -9.92
C ASN A 322 -6.23 -14.96 -11.13
N GLY A 323 -6.80 -14.06 -11.94
CA GLY A 323 -6.00 -13.26 -12.87
C GLY A 323 -5.20 -12.21 -12.12
N LEU A 324 -4.14 -11.71 -12.73
CA LEU A 324 -3.28 -10.70 -12.14
C LEU A 324 -2.85 -9.70 -13.20
N SER A 325 -3.28 -8.45 -13.05
CA SER A 325 -2.80 -7.32 -13.84
C SER A 325 -1.63 -6.69 -13.11
N VAL A 326 -0.47 -6.60 -13.73
CA VAL A 326 0.73 -5.97 -13.17
C VAL A 326 1.13 -4.80 -14.06
N ARG A 327 1.23 -3.60 -13.47
CA ARG A 327 1.65 -2.40 -14.20
C ARG A 327 3.15 -2.19 -14.01
N LEU A 328 3.85 -1.85 -15.09
CA LEU A 328 5.21 -1.34 -15.00
C LEU A 328 5.16 0.13 -14.59
N ASN A 329 5.71 0.42 -13.41
CA ASN A 329 5.68 1.74 -12.81
C ASN A 329 6.87 2.58 -13.27
N ASP A 330 6.74 3.90 -13.15
CA ASP A 330 7.82 4.82 -13.48
C ASP A 330 8.95 4.73 -12.45
N TRP A 331 10.16 5.03 -12.87
CA TRP A 331 11.39 4.76 -12.15
C TRP A 331 11.95 5.98 -11.45
N THR A 332 11.13 6.72 -10.70
CA THR A 332 11.62 7.86 -9.92
C THR A 332 10.60 8.30 -8.90
N PRO A 333 10.87 8.06 -7.60
CA PRO A 333 10.66 9.18 -6.71
C PRO A 333 11.87 9.39 -5.80
N THR A 334 12.67 10.40 -6.10
CA THR A 334 13.37 11.12 -5.03
C THR A 334 12.35 12.05 -4.39
N PHE A 335 12.13 11.90 -3.08
CA PHE A 335 11.28 12.80 -2.31
C PHE A 335 12.01 13.28 -1.07
N GLN A 336 11.65 14.47 -0.61
CA GLN A 336 12.28 15.11 0.52
C GLN A 336 11.51 14.75 1.79
N VAL A 337 12.11 13.92 2.65
CA VAL A 337 11.46 13.54 3.90
C VAL A 337 12.47 13.30 5.00
N ALA A 338 12.09 13.69 6.22
CA ALA A 338 12.78 13.32 7.43
C ALA A 338 11.78 12.72 8.40
N GLN A 339 12.08 11.53 8.90
CA GLN A 339 11.33 10.86 9.95
C GLN A 339 12.16 10.84 11.23
N ILE A 340 11.54 11.18 12.35
CA ILE A 340 12.14 11.08 13.68
C ILE A 340 11.28 10.14 14.50
N SER A 341 11.90 9.20 15.19
CA SER A 341 11.18 8.29 16.06
C SER A 341 11.92 8.00 17.35
N GLU A 342 11.17 7.90 18.43
CA GLU A 342 11.63 7.48 19.75
C GLU A 342 10.65 6.43 20.30
N SER A 343 11.19 5.44 21.00
CA SER A 343 10.43 4.43 21.74
C SER A 343 10.80 4.50 23.21
N GLY A 344 9.80 4.44 24.09
CA GLY A 344 9.97 4.64 25.52
C GLY A 344 9.59 6.05 25.97
N ALA A 345 9.91 6.41 27.20
CA ALA A 345 9.59 7.72 27.76
C ALA A 345 10.20 8.85 26.91
N SER A 346 9.38 9.82 26.51
CA SER A 346 9.81 10.90 25.62
C SER A 346 10.97 11.71 26.24
N THR A 347 12.11 11.75 25.55
CA THR A 347 13.25 12.61 25.89
C THR A 347 13.22 13.95 25.14
N GLY A 348 12.27 14.12 24.22
CA GLY A 348 12.22 15.26 23.29
C GLY A 348 13.21 15.14 22.13
N THR A 349 13.96 14.03 22.06
CA THR A 349 14.89 13.70 20.97
C THR A 349 14.64 12.28 20.47
N GLY A 350 14.85 12.03 19.18
CA GLY A 350 14.66 10.70 18.59
C GLY A 350 15.74 10.34 17.58
N THR A 351 15.58 9.18 16.95
CA THR A 351 16.45 8.75 15.85
C THR A 351 15.95 9.40 14.56
N LEU A 352 16.78 10.26 13.95
CA LEU A 352 16.51 10.88 12.65
C LEU A 352 16.86 9.91 11.52
N SER A 353 15.90 9.65 10.65
CA SER A 353 16.08 8.99 9.35
C SER A 353 15.66 9.96 8.25
N THR A 354 16.57 10.32 7.37
CA THR A 354 16.29 11.18 6.20
C THR A 354 15.93 10.37 4.95
N SER A 355 15.77 9.06 5.12
CA SER A 355 15.57 8.14 4.01
C SER A 355 14.25 7.42 4.10
N SER A 356 13.50 7.39 5.19
CA SER A 356 12.24 6.62 5.29
C SER A 356 11.06 7.52 5.63
N ALA A 357 9.88 7.19 5.13
CA ALA A 357 8.65 7.88 5.44
C ALA A 357 7.42 7.00 5.30
N ALA A 358 6.45 7.18 6.18
CA ALA A 358 5.11 6.67 5.95
C ALA A 358 4.46 7.42 4.78
N VAL A 359 3.76 6.67 3.92
CA VAL A 359 2.88 7.24 2.89
C VAL A 359 1.57 7.65 3.57
N VAL A 360 1.22 8.92 3.45
CA VAL A 360 0.04 9.49 4.12
C VAL A 360 -0.88 10.18 3.12
N ALA A 361 -2.17 10.21 3.42
CA ALA A 361 -3.17 11.00 2.71
C ALA A 361 -3.75 12.08 3.63
N LEU A 362 -3.82 13.31 3.16
CA LEU A 362 -4.38 14.46 3.86
C LEU A 362 -5.76 14.79 3.27
N GLY A 363 -6.80 14.71 4.10
CA GLY A 363 -8.17 15.07 3.73
C GLY A 363 -8.47 16.56 3.94
N PHE A 364 -9.45 17.10 3.20
CA PHE A 364 -9.82 18.53 3.18
C PHE A 364 -11.17 18.83 3.81
#